data_AF-A0A510WQP1-F1
#
_entry.id   AF-A0A510WQP1-F1
#
_cell.length_a   1.000
_cell.length_b   1.000
_cell.length_c   1.000
_cell.angle_alpha   90.00
_cell.angle_beta   90.00
_cell.angle_gamma   90.00
#
_symmetry.space_group_name_H-M   'P 1'
#
loop_
_entity.id
_entity.type
_entity.pdbx_description
1 polymer ?
#
loop_
_entity_poly.entity_id
_entity_poly.type
_entity_poly.pdbx_seq_one_letter_code
_entity_poly.pdbx_strand_id
1 'polypeptide(L)'
;MEKLNYKFDTQEEVKEPVHVGVVASGDLEVLVYPTTDPQTTVEIVTGSDGFGEVWKNVLDRFFARYPLHADFKINDFGATPGVVNLRLAQAMEEIKHGE
;
A
#
# COMPACT_ATOMS: atom_id res chain seq x y z
N MET A 1 3.08 14.29 11.45
CA MET A 1 3.59 13.01 10.91
C MET A 1 3.10 11.89 11.82
N GLU A 2 2.38 10.94 11.26
CA GLU A 2 1.79 9.81 11.98
C GLU A 2 2.24 8.46 11.39
N LYS A 3 2.16 7.42 12.22
CA LYS A 3 2.39 6.03 11.81
C LYS A 3 1.10 5.24 11.94
N LEU A 4 0.69 4.60 10.86
CA LEU A 4 -0.52 3.79 10.80
C LEU A 4 -0.15 2.35 10.48
N ASN A 5 -0.84 1.40 11.09
CA ASN A 5 -0.61 -0.02 10.87
C ASN A 5 -1.96 -0.71 10.66
N TYR A 6 -2.08 -1.45 9.57
CA TYR A 6 -3.28 -2.21 9.22
C TYR A 6 -2.93 -3.65 8.89
N LYS A 7 -3.92 -4.54 9.06
CA LYS A 7 -3.82 -5.96 8.70
C LYS A 7 -5.04 -6.38 7.91
N PHE A 8 -4.83 -7.26 6.93
CA PHE A 8 -5.86 -7.76 6.04
C PHE A 8 -5.74 -9.28 5.86
N ASP A 9 -6.89 -9.95 5.80
CA ASP A 9 -6.96 -11.36 5.45
C ASP A 9 -7.07 -11.49 3.92
N THR A 10 -5.98 -11.94 3.30
CA THR A 10 -5.73 -11.97 1.85
C THR A 10 -5.00 -13.27 1.47
N GLN A 11 -5.01 -13.64 0.19
CA GLN A 11 -4.53 -14.98 -0.23
C GLN A 11 -3.65 -14.98 -1.49
N GLU A 12 -3.63 -13.91 -2.29
CA GLU A 12 -2.87 -13.87 -3.55
C GLU A 12 -1.41 -13.50 -3.29
N GLU A 13 -0.52 -14.51 -3.22
CA GLU A 13 0.89 -14.32 -2.90
C GLU A 13 1.63 -13.42 -3.91
N VAL A 14 2.47 -12.52 -3.36
CA VAL A 14 3.45 -11.75 -4.14
C VAL A 14 4.80 -12.45 -4.08
N LYS A 15 5.40 -12.73 -5.24
CA LYS A 15 6.63 -13.54 -5.35
C LYS A 15 7.91 -12.70 -5.32
N GLU A 16 7.85 -11.49 -5.85
CA GLU A 16 9.02 -10.62 -6.01
C GLU A 16 8.75 -9.24 -5.40
N PRO A 17 9.78 -8.55 -4.88
CA PRO A 17 9.63 -7.20 -4.36
C PRO A 17 9.22 -6.20 -5.47
N VAL A 18 8.32 -5.28 -5.14
CA VAL A 18 7.86 -4.22 -6.03
C VAL A 18 8.03 -2.86 -5.38
N HIS A 19 8.40 -1.86 -6.17
CA HIS A 19 8.50 -0.48 -5.75
C HIS A 19 7.86 0.44 -6.79
N VAL A 20 6.95 1.30 -6.36
CA VAL A 20 6.32 2.32 -7.19
C VAL A 20 6.29 3.65 -6.47
N GLY A 21 6.61 4.74 -7.19
CA GLY A 21 6.47 6.11 -6.70
C GLY A 21 7.74 6.67 -6.05
N VAL A 22 7.57 7.77 -5.32
CA VAL A 22 8.64 8.50 -4.62
C VAL A 22 8.05 9.36 -3.50
N VAL A 23 8.82 9.61 -2.45
CA VAL A 23 8.44 10.51 -1.35
C VAL A 23 8.69 11.98 -1.72
N ALA A 24 7.80 12.55 -2.52
CA ALA A 24 7.80 13.96 -2.91
C ALA A 24 6.47 14.62 -2.55
N SER A 25 6.43 15.96 -2.47
CA SER A 25 5.23 16.68 -2.08
C SER A 25 4.01 16.34 -2.93
N GLY A 26 2.96 15.81 -2.29
CA GLY A 26 1.73 15.37 -2.96
C GLY A 26 1.81 13.98 -3.61
N ASP A 27 2.88 13.22 -3.36
CA ASP A 27 3.09 11.85 -3.83
C ASP A 27 3.52 10.92 -2.68
N LEU A 28 3.62 9.63 -2.99
CA LEU A 28 4.00 8.57 -2.09
C LEU A 28 4.84 7.51 -2.81
N GLU A 29 5.65 6.78 -2.04
CA GLU A 29 6.20 5.51 -2.49
C GLU A 29 5.44 4.34 -1.85
N VAL A 30 5.28 3.27 -2.61
CA VAL A 30 4.70 1.99 -2.20
C VAL A 30 5.75 0.92 -2.44
N LEU A 31 6.14 0.25 -1.36
CA LEU A 31 7.03 -0.89 -1.35
C LEU A 31 6.20 -2.13 -0.99
N VAL A 32 6.34 -3.19 -1.76
CA VAL A 32 5.66 -4.47 -1.53
C VAL A 32 6.72 -5.56 -1.46
N TYR A 33 6.65 -6.40 -0.43
CA TYR A 33 7.55 -7.53 -0.25
C TYR A 33 6.76 -8.83 -0.11
N PRO A 34 7.28 -9.96 -0.64
CA PRO A 34 6.78 -11.28 -0.26
C PRO A 34 6.80 -11.43 1.26
N THR A 35 5.75 -12.03 1.82
CA THR A 35 5.63 -12.23 3.26
C THR A 35 5.51 -13.72 3.59
N THR A 36 5.96 -14.06 4.80
CA THR A 36 5.69 -15.36 5.43
C THR A 36 4.71 -15.22 6.60
N ASP A 37 4.24 -14.00 6.89
CA ASP A 37 3.25 -13.75 7.92
C ASP A 37 1.88 -14.29 7.49
N PRO A 38 1.01 -14.67 8.45
CA PRO A 38 -0.30 -15.24 8.13
C PRO A 38 -1.30 -14.23 7.56
N GLN A 39 -0.96 -12.93 7.53
CA GLN A 39 -1.82 -11.85 7.07
C GLN A 39 -1.03 -10.82 6.28
N THR A 40 -1.69 -10.11 5.36
CA THR A 40 -1.09 -8.91 4.76
C THR A 40 -0.93 -7.82 5.80
N THR A 41 0.25 -7.24 5.85
CA THR A 41 0.56 -6.09 6.71
C THR A 41 0.71 -4.83 5.87
N VAL A 42 0.23 -3.70 6.39
CA VAL A 42 0.43 -2.38 5.77
C VAL A 42 0.93 -1.40 6.82
N GLU A 43 2.18 -0.99 6.68
CA GLU A 43 2.82 0.05 7.49
C GLU A 43 2.84 1.36 6.70
N ILE A 44 2.33 2.44 7.30
CA ILE A 44 2.29 3.75 6.65
C ILE A 44 2.96 4.78 7.55
N VAL A 45 3.87 5.56 6.95
CA VAL A 45 4.37 6.81 7.51
C VAL A 45 3.84 7.94 6.64
N THR A 46 3.00 8.80 7.18
CA THR A 46 2.41 9.92 6.42
C THR A 46 2.71 11.26 7.08
N GLY A 47 2.97 12.26 6.25
CA GLY A 47 3.06 13.66 6.65
C GLY A 47 1.73 14.29 7.07
N SER A 48 0.59 13.66 6.75
CA SER A 48 -0.76 14.19 6.99
C SER A 48 -1.41 13.52 8.20
N ASP A 49 -1.62 14.27 9.29
CA ASP A 49 -2.16 13.74 10.54
C ASP A 49 -3.70 13.72 10.54
N GLY A 50 -4.29 12.73 11.21
CA GLY A 50 -5.75 12.64 11.41
C GLY A 50 -6.51 12.04 10.23
N PHE A 51 -5.82 11.43 9.27
CA PHE A 51 -6.42 10.82 8.07
C PHE A 51 -6.52 9.29 8.14
N GLY A 52 -6.31 8.69 9.32
CA GLY A 52 -6.34 7.23 9.50
C GLY A 52 -7.62 6.54 9.00
N GLU A 53 -8.79 7.16 9.12
CA GLU A 53 -10.04 6.60 8.58
C GLU A 53 -10.07 6.65 7.05
N VAL A 54 -9.56 7.72 6.45
CA VAL A 54 -9.46 7.86 4.99
C VAL A 54 -8.50 6.80 4.43
N TRP A 55 -7.34 6.62 5.08
CA TRP A 55 -6.39 5.55 4.76
C TRP A 55 -7.04 4.16 4.84
N LYS A 56 -7.74 3.85 5.94
CA LYS A 56 -8.44 2.57 6.09
C LYS A 56 -9.45 2.34 4.96
N ASN A 57 -10.25 3.35 4.61
CA ASN A 57 -11.23 3.27 3.52
C ASN A 57 -10.60 3.05 2.14
N VAL A 58 -9.45 3.68 1.86
CA VAL A 58 -8.70 3.47 0.62
C VAL A 58 -8.18 2.03 0.55
N LEU A 59 -7.53 1.56 1.63
CA LEU A 59 -6.98 0.22 1.69
C LEU A 59 -8.05 -0.87 1.66
N ASP A 60 -9.18 -0.69 2.36
CA ASP A 60 -10.30 -1.61 2.35
C ASP A 60 -10.83 -1.84 0.92
N ARG A 61 -10.98 -0.76 0.15
CA ARG A 61 -11.41 -0.85 -1.24
C ARG A 61 -10.35 -1.49 -2.13
N PHE A 62 -9.08 -1.18 -1.89
CA PHE A 62 -7.97 -1.78 -2.63
C PHE A 62 -7.91 -3.29 -2.42
N PHE A 63 -7.86 -3.77 -1.16
CA PHE A 63 -7.75 -5.20 -0.85
C PHE A 63 -9.04 -5.99 -1.13
N ALA A 64 -10.22 -5.36 -1.07
CA ALA A 64 -11.45 -5.99 -1.54
C ALA A 64 -11.43 -6.27 -3.05
N ARG A 65 -10.66 -5.49 -3.82
CA ARG A 65 -10.51 -5.67 -5.27
C ARG A 65 -9.31 -6.54 -5.64
N TYR A 66 -8.22 -6.43 -4.88
CA TYR A 66 -6.95 -7.12 -5.11
C TYR A 66 -6.50 -7.75 -3.79
N PRO A 67 -6.86 -9.02 -3.52
CA PRO A 67 -6.60 -9.67 -2.23
C PRO A 67 -5.14 -10.16 -2.14
N LEU A 68 -4.19 -9.26 -2.37
CA LEU A 68 -2.75 -9.49 -2.36
C LEU A 68 -2.26 -9.82 -0.96
N HIS A 69 -1.49 -10.90 -0.86
CA HIS A 69 -0.86 -11.43 0.35
C HIS A 69 0.63 -11.06 0.39
N ALA A 70 0.95 -9.99 1.11
CA ALA A 70 2.28 -9.37 1.11
C ALA A 70 2.49 -8.40 2.30
N ASP A 71 3.73 -7.96 2.48
CA ASP A 71 4.06 -6.85 3.39
C ASP A 71 4.18 -5.55 2.60
N PHE A 72 3.32 -4.58 2.92
CA PHE A 72 3.31 -3.25 2.31
C PHE A 72 3.96 -2.23 3.24
N LYS A 73 4.85 -1.41 2.68
CA LYS A 73 5.37 -0.20 3.32
C LYS A 73 5.08 1.01 2.45
N ILE A 74 4.45 2.02 3.04
CA ILE A 74 4.05 3.24 2.34
C ILE A 74 4.65 4.44 3.04
N ASN A 75 5.42 5.25 2.32
CA ASN A 75 5.89 6.55 2.81
C ASN A 75 5.22 7.64 1.98
N ASP A 76 4.39 8.45 2.64
CA ASP A 76 3.52 9.43 2.03
C ASP A 76 3.89 10.86 2.46
N PHE A 77 3.97 11.76 1.48
CA PHE A 77 4.17 13.20 1.71
C PHE A 77 2.92 13.99 1.27
N GLY A 78 1.77 13.62 1.82
CA GLY A 78 0.52 14.37 1.64
C GLY A 78 -0.14 14.16 0.27
N ALA A 79 -0.02 12.95 -0.29
CA ALA A 79 -0.73 12.57 -1.48
C ALA A 79 -2.25 12.58 -1.26
N THR A 80 -2.99 13.04 -2.26
CA THR A 80 -4.46 12.94 -2.23
C THR A 80 -4.89 11.48 -2.33
N PRO A 81 -6.07 11.08 -1.83
CA PRO A 81 -6.56 9.71 -1.95
C PRO A 81 -6.60 9.17 -3.40
N GLY A 82 -6.76 10.06 -4.40
CA GLY A 82 -6.68 9.68 -5.80
C GLY A 82 -5.28 9.24 -6.23
N VAL A 83 -4.25 9.97 -5.79
CA VAL A 83 -2.84 9.63 -6.05
C VAL A 83 -2.43 8.36 -5.31
N VAL A 84 -2.88 8.19 -4.06
CA VAL A 84 -2.69 6.95 -3.30
C VAL A 84 -3.24 5.74 -4.07
N ASN A 85 -4.49 5.82 -4.54
CA ASN A 85 -5.09 4.74 -5.33
C ASN A 85 -4.33 4.47 -6.63
N LEU A 86 -3.84 5.52 -7.30
CA LEU A 86 -3.05 5.37 -8.53
C LEU A 86 -1.76 4.58 -8.27
N ARG A 87 -0.99 4.92 -7.22
CA ARG A 87 0.26 4.22 -6.90
C ARG A 87 0.02 2.77 -6.47
N LEU A 88 -1.03 2.52 -5.68
CA LEU A 88 -1.43 1.16 -5.33
C LEU A 88 -1.83 0.33 -6.55
N ALA A 89 -2.57 0.91 -7.50
CA ALA A 89 -2.94 0.23 -8.74
C ALA A 89 -1.72 -0.08 -9.61
N GLN A 90 -0.78 0.85 -9.74
CA GLN A 90 0.50 0.64 -10.43
C GLN A 90 1.33 -0.47 -9.77
N ALA A 91 1.40 -0.52 -8.44
CA ALA A 91 2.09 -1.61 -7.74
C ALA A 91 1.46 -2.98 -8.05
N MET A 92 0.13 -3.07 -8.09
CA MET A 92 -0.58 -4.29 -8.52
C MET A 92 -0.27 -4.65 -9.98
N GLU A 93 -0.18 -3.67 -10.88
CA GLU A 93 0.20 -3.90 -12.27
C GLU A 93 1.61 -4.48 -12.36
N GLU A 94 2.60 -3.89 -11.69
CA GLU A 94 3.98 -4.41 -11.65
C GLU A 94 4.05 -5.85 -11.13
N ILE A 95 3.30 -6.18 -10.07
CA ILE A 95 3.19 -7.55 -9.54
C ILE A 95 2.72 -8.54 -10.62
N LYS A 96 1.76 -8.15 -11.45
CA LYS A 96 1.23 -9.00 -12.53
C LYS A 96 2.15 -9.10 -13.74
N HIS A 97 2.95 -8.07 -14.02
CA HIS A 97 3.90 -8.11 -15.13
C HIS A 97 5.14 -8.95 -14.81
N GLY A 98 5.46 -9.14 -13.53
CA GLY A 98 6.56 -9.98 -13.06
C GLY A 98 6.28 -11.49 -13.04
N GLU A 99 5.09 -11.95 -13.49
CA GLU A 99 4.75 -13.37 -13.63
C GLU A 99 5.19 -14.01 -14.96
#